data_AF-A0A941YW99-F1
#
_entry.id   AF-A0A941YW99-F1
#
_cell.length_a   1.000
_cell.length_b   1.000
_cell.length_c   1.000
_cell.angle_alpha   90.00
_cell.angle_beta   90.00
_cell.angle_gamma   90.00
#
_symmetry.space_group_name_H-M   'P 1'
#
loop_
_entity.id
_entity.type
_entity.pdbx_description
1 polymer ?
#
loop_
_entity_poly.entity_id
_entity_poly.type
_entity_poly.pdbx_seq_one_letter_code
_entity_poly.pdbx_strand_id
1 'polypeptide(L)'
;TRAGLPNHAMAEITFRNFELVGPPKWNDEARAFGREIQKNLGLEPMDDPFLPEIQRLSPPQEAEKSFRAQLPPWQKNLAADDYVEYTWHAPTVRLYVSRPTLASPRPGYRYPDWSRYAMMGTPACIDPMWSTAGKVIGATIVDLMTDKAALDRAQAEFRDRTGGGIGGSKWVAPLLPKDFAPPVDYRWPEYVTTVRGEEWTIPTGKNG
;
A
#
# COMPACT_ATOMS: atom_id res chain seq x y z
N THR A 1 -10.64 13.28 6.68
CA THR A 1 -9.64 13.30 5.60
C THR A 1 -10.37 13.42 4.27
N ARG A 2 -9.71 13.91 3.21
CA ARG A 2 -10.32 13.88 1.87
C ARG A 2 -10.53 12.42 1.46
N ALA A 3 -11.50 12.13 0.58
CA ALA A 3 -11.65 10.80 -0.02
C ALA A 3 -10.74 10.69 -1.25
N GLY A 4 -10.29 9.48 -1.61
CA GLY A 4 -9.44 9.28 -2.78
C GLY A 4 -10.17 9.66 -4.06
N LEU A 5 -9.52 10.47 -4.91
CA LEU A 5 -10.00 10.77 -6.26
C LEU A 5 -9.43 9.72 -7.23
N PRO A 6 -10.24 8.80 -7.77
CA PRO A 6 -9.73 7.77 -8.68
C PRO A 6 -9.33 8.39 -10.02
N ASN A 7 -8.33 7.77 -10.66
CA ASN A 7 -7.93 8.06 -12.03
C ASN A 7 -7.76 6.74 -12.79
N HIS A 8 -8.76 6.40 -13.61
CA HIS A 8 -8.81 5.12 -14.32
C HIS A 8 -7.74 5.03 -15.39
N ALA A 9 -7.46 6.12 -16.10
CA ALA A 9 -6.37 6.16 -17.06
C ALA A 9 -5.02 5.84 -16.41
N MET A 10 -4.74 6.38 -15.22
CA MET A 10 -3.53 6.00 -14.47
C MET A 10 -3.54 4.52 -14.04
N ALA A 11 -4.70 4.01 -13.59
CA ALA A 11 -4.83 2.59 -13.22
C ALA A 11 -4.57 1.65 -14.41
N GLU A 12 -5.08 1.98 -15.60
CA GLU A 12 -4.86 1.22 -16.84
C GLU A 12 -3.39 1.27 -17.29
N ILE A 13 -2.77 2.46 -17.27
CA ILE A 13 -1.35 2.61 -17.61
C ILE A 13 -0.49 1.75 -16.69
N THR A 14 -0.71 1.83 -15.38
CA THR A 14 0.04 1.04 -14.40
C THR A 14 -0.26 -0.46 -14.50
N PHE A 15 -1.50 -0.85 -14.79
CA PHE A 15 -1.85 -2.27 -14.89
C PHE A 15 -1.22 -2.95 -16.11
N ARG A 16 -1.12 -2.28 -17.26
CA ARG A 16 -0.34 -2.82 -18.40
C ARG A 16 1.11 -3.10 -18.02
N ASN A 17 1.69 -2.27 -17.15
CA ASN A 17 3.04 -2.50 -16.63
C ASN A 17 3.11 -3.68 -15.66
N PHE A 18 2.03 -3.97 -14.91
CA PHE A 18 1.91 -5.25 -14.19
C PHE A 18 1.85 -6.44 -15.14
N GLU A 19 1.11 -6.35 -16.25
CA GLU A 19 1.05 -7.43 -17.25
C GLU A 19 2.43 -7.70 -17.87
N LEU A 20 3.23 -6.65 -18.09
CA LEU A 20 4.59 -6.76 -18.60
C LEU A 20 5.57 -7.36 -17.58
N VAL A 21 5.52 -6.89 -16.32
CA VAL A 21 6.45 -7.31 -15.26
C VAL A 21 6.08 -8.68 -14.68
N GLY A 22 4.78 -8.96 -14.59
CA GLY A 22 4.22 -10.10 -13.88
C GLY A 22 4.06 -9.87 -12.37
N PRO A 23 3.42 -10.82 -11.67
CA PRO A 23 3.28 -10.79 -10.22
C PRO A 23 4.62 -11.15 -9.53
N PRO A 24 4.79 -10.83 -8.24
CA PRO A 24 5.94 -11.30 -7.47
C PRO A 24 5.97 -12.84 -7.45
N LYS A 25 7.17 -13.40 -7.48
CA LYS A 25 7.41 -14.85 -7.41
C LYS A 25 8.37 -15.15 -6.28
N TRP A 26 8.04 -16.14 -5.47
CA TRP A 26 8.86 -16.58 -4.37
C TRP A 26 9.67 -17.81 -4.78
N ASN A 27 10.98 -17.74 -4.56
CA ASN A 27 11.92 -18.81 -4.87
C ASN A 27 11.91 -19.91 -3.78
N ASP A 28 12.72 -20.96 -3.99
CA ASP A 28 12.79 -22.08 -3.06
C ASP A 28 13.33 -21.72 -1.68
N GLU A 29 14.18 -20.69 -1.58
CA GLU A 29 14.68 -20.16 -0.31
C GLU A 29 13.52 -19.56 0.51
N ALA A 30 12.70 -18.71 -0.11
CA ALA A 30 11.51 -18.17 0.54
C ALA A 30 10.52 -19.28 0.94
N ARG A 31 10.35 -20.30 0.09
CA ARG A 31 9.47 -21.45 0.42
C ARG A 31 10.06 -22.29 1.54
N ALA A 32 11.38 -22.46 1.60
CA ALA A 32 12.04 -23.14 2.71
C ALA A 32 11.79 -22.40 4.03
N PHE A 33 11.90 -21.06 4.03
CA PHE A 33 11.60 -20.24 5.18
C PHE A 33 10.12 -20.35 5.62
N GLY A 34 9.18 -20.33 4.66
CA GLY A 34 7.76 -20.53 4.96
C GLY A 34 7.45 -21.91 5.56
N ARG A 35 8.10 -22.97 5.06
CA ARG A 35 8.01 -24.33 5.61
C ARG A 35 8.63 -24.43 7.01
N GLU A 36 9.72 -23.71 7.27
CA GLU A 36 10.35 -23.66 8.59
C GLU A 36 9.42 -23.01 9.62
N ILE A 37 8.74 -21.91 9.25
CA ILE A 37 7.69 -21.31 10.09
C ILE A 37 6.61 -22.34 10.42
N GLN A 38 6.11 -23.09 9.42
CA GLN A 38 5.09 -24.11 9.63
C GLN A 38 5.56 -25.20 10.59
N LYS A 39 6.77 -25.73 10.39
CA LYS A 39 7.39 -26.73 11.27
C LYS A 39 7.52 -26.24 12.71
N ASN A 40 7.99 -25.00 12.90
CA ASN A 40 8.17 -24.41 14.23
C ASN A 40 6.83 -24.17 14.96
N LEU A 41 5.73 -24.04 14.21
CA LEU A 41 4.37 -23.97 14.74
C LEU A 41 3.73 -25.34 14.97
N GLY A 42 4.47 -26.44 14.76
CA GLY A 42 3.96 -27.81 14.88
C GLY A 42 2.99 -28.21 13.77
N LEU A 43 3.05 -27.55 12.61
CA LEU A 43 2.26 -27.87 11.43
C LEU A 43 3.07 -28.77 10.49
N GLU A 44 2.38 -29.65 9.78
CA GLU A 44 2.94 -30.34 8.61
C GLU A 44 3.25 -29.30 7.51
N PRO A 45 4.52 -29.14 7.10
CA PRO A 45 4.86 -28.14 6.09
C PRO A 45 4.23 -28.47 4.73
N MET A 46 3.68 -27.46 4.08
CA MET A 46 3.15 -27.60 2.71
C MET A 46 4.28 -27.55 1.68
N ASP A 47 4.10 -28.25 0.55
CA ASP A 47 5.05 -28.21 -0.56
C ASP A 47 5.30 -26.76 -1.02
N ASP A 48 4.21 -26.06 -1.33
CA ASP A 48 4.18 -24.60 -1.45
C ASP A 48 3.49 -23.99 -0.22
N PRO A 49 4.24 -23.31 0.67
CA PRO A 49 3.67 -22.69 1.85
C PRO A 49 2.96 -21.36 1.55
N PHE A 50 3.08 -20.80 0.35
CA PHE A 50 2.52 -19.48 0.02
C PHE A 50 1.16 -19.57 -0.66
N LEU A 51 0.35 -18.54 -0.45
CA LEU A 51 -0.98 -18.44 -1.03
C LEU A 51 -0.91 -18.31 -2.57
N PRO A 52 -1.61 -19.12 -3.39
CA PRO A 52 -1.53 -19.02 -4.85
C PRO A 52 -1.99 -17.66 -5.39
N GLU A 53 -2.92 -16.99 -4.71
CA GLU A 53 -3.45 -15.66 -5.04
C GLU A 53 -2.35 -14.58 -5.03
N ILE A 54 -1.34 -14.68 -4.16
CA ILE A 54 -0.29 -13.64 -4.07
C ILE A 54 0.67 -13.64 -5.26
N GLN A 55 0.61 -14.67 -6.11
CA GLN A 55 1.41 -14.85 -7.32
C GLN A 55 0.56 -14.72 -8.60
N ARG A 56 -0.63 -14.11 -8.53
CA ARG A 56 -1.51 -13.87 -9.67
C ARG A 56 -1.80 -12.39 -9.84
N LEU A 57 -1.92 -11.95 -11.09
CA LEU A 57 -2.44 -10.63 -11.39
C LEU A 57 -3.96 -10.63 -11.22
N SER A 58 -4.50 -9.50 -10.78
CA SER A 58 -5.94 -9.25 -10.70
C SER A 58 -6.22 -7.92 -11.40
N PRO A 59 -7.01 -7.90 -12.48
CA PRO A 59 -7.43 -6.67 -13.13
C PRO A 59 -8.04 -5.67 -12.12
N PRO A 60 -7.80 -4.35 -12.26
CA PRO A 60 -8.24 -3.37 -11.28
C PRO A 60 -9.75 -3.43 -10.98
N GLN A 61 -10.57 -3.69 -11.99
CA GLN A 61 -12.03 -3.78 -11.87
C GLN A 61 -12.46 -5.04 -11.10
N GLU A 62 -11.77 -6.16 -11.29
CA GLU A 62 -12.02 -7.40 -10.56
C GLU A 62 -11.59 -7.27 -9.10
N ALA A 63 -10.43 -6.66 -8.86
CA ALA A 63 -9.94 -6.34 -7.53
C ALA A 63 -10.91 -5.40 -6.80
N GLU A 64 -11.32 -4.29 -7.42
CA GLU A 64 -12.32 -3.36 -6.86
C GLU A 64 -13.63 -4.08 -6.54
N LYS A 65 -14.15 -4.93 -7.44
CA LYS A 65 -15.36 -5.72 -7.19
C LYS A 65 -15.21 -6.64 -5.98
N SER A 66 -14.07 -7.33 -5.86
CA SER A 66 -13.76 -8.22 -4.73
C SER A 66 -13.66 -7.45 -3.40
N PHE A 67 -13.05 -6.27 -3.42
CA PHE A 67 -12.99 -5.40 -2.24
C PHE A 67 -14.36 -4.84 -1.86
N ARG A 68 -15.15 -4.38 -2.83
CA ARG A 68 -16.51 -3.87 -2.59
C ARG A 68 -17.45 -4.90 -1.99
N ALA A 69 -17.32 -6.17 -2.39
CA ALA A 69 -18.12 -7.26 -1.84
C ALA A 69 -17.92 -7.48 -0.33
N GLN A 70 -16.80 -6.99 0.23
CA GLN A 70 -16.48 -7.10 1.66
C GLN A 70 -16.98 -5.89 2.47
N LEU A 71 -17.50 -4.86 1.81
CA LEU A 71 -17.96 -3.63 2.46
C LEU A 71 -19.48 -3.55 2.51
N PRO A 72 -20.06 -2.96 3.56
CA PRO A 72 -21.47 -2.62 3.55
C PRO A 72 -21.83 -1.71 2.37
N PRO A 73 -23.02 -1.85 1.73
CA PRO A 73 -23.38 -1.08 0.54
C PRO A 73 -23.34 0.44 0.71
N TRP A 74 -23.51 0.94 1.94
CA TRP A 74 -23.46 2.37 2.25
C TRP A 74 -22.04 2.92 2.39
N GLN A 75 -21.03 2.06 2.55
CA GLN A 75 -19.64 2.47 2.71
C GLN A 75 -18.99 2.74 1.35
N LYS A 76 -18.96 4.02 0.98
CA LYS A 76 -18.43 4.46 -0.32
C LYS A 76 -16.92 4.55 -0.38
N ASN A 77 -16.25 4.81 0.76
CA ASN A 77 -14.81 4.99 0.86
C ASN A 77 -14.20 3.97 1.84
N LEU A 78 -12.98 3.53 1.55
CA LEU A 78 -12.24 2.56 2.35
C LEU A 78 -10.77 2.98 2.43
N ALA A 79 -10.13 2.62 3.54
CA ALA A 79 -8.76 2.94 3.91
C ALA A 79 -8.52 4.44 4.18
N ALA A 80 -7.48 4.70 4.97
CA ALA A 80 -6.95 6.03 5.24
C ALA A 80 -5.44 5.93 5.03
N ASP A 81 -4.94 6.68 4.06
CA ASP A 81 -3.54 6.68 3.67
C ASP A 81 -3.24 8.07 3.06
N ASP A 82 -1.98 8.50 3.10
CA ASP A 82 -1.59 9.86 2.74
C ASP A 82 -1.75 10.15 1.24
N TYR A 83 -1.63 9.13 0.37
CA TYR A 83 -1.79 9.28 -1.08
C TYR A 83 -3.13 9.89 -1.47
N VAL A 84 -4.16 9.70 -0.64
CA VAL A 84 -5.49 10.28 -0.86
C VAL A 84 -5.42 11.80 -0.94
N GLU A 85 -4.55 12.45 -0.18
CA GLU A 85 -4.26 13.87 -0.29
C GLU A 85 -3.73 14.21 -1.69
N TYR A 86 -2.72 13.46 -2.16
CA TYR A 86 -2.08 13.71 -3.45
C TYR A 86 -3.02 13.51 -4.65
N THR A 87 -4.06 12.65 -4.53
CA THR A 87 -5.04 12.45 -5.61
C THR A 87 -5.82 13.71 -6.00
N TRP A 88 -5.86 14.73 -5.14
CA TRP A 88 -6.50 16.02 -5.43
C TRP A 88 -5.53 17.08 -5.98
N HIS A 89 -4.24 16.75 -6.10
CA HIS A 89 -3.21 17.66 -6.59
C HIS A 89 -2.70 17.25 -7.97
N ALA A 90 -2.74 15.96 -8.32
CA ALA A 90 -2.33 15.44 -9.62
C ALA A 90 -3.00 14.09 -9.95
N PRO A 91 -3.04 13.68 -11.23
CA PRO A 91 -3.33 12.29 -11.60
C PRO A 91 -2.48 11.33 -10.77
N THR A 92 -3.12 10.42 -10.04
CA THR A 92 -2.47 9.55 -9.07
C THR A 92 -3.05 8.15 -9.18
N VAL A 93 -2.21 7.13 -8.95
CA VAL A 93 -2.61 5.73 -8.84
C VAL A 93 -2.00 5.14 -7.58
N ARG A 94 -2.79 4.32 -6.87
CA ARG A 94 -2.29 3.43 -5.83
C ARG A 94 -2.19 2.04 -6.44
N LEU A 95 -1.01 1.45 -6.39
CA LEU A 95 -0.78 0.06 -6.79
C LEU A 95 -0.64 -0.84 -5.56
N TYR A 96 -1.08 -2.10 -5.71
CA TYR A 96 -0.90 -3.13 -4.70
C TYR A 96 -0.01 -4.23 -5.26
N VAL A 97 1.07 -4.53 -4.56
CA VAL A 97 1.88 -5.73 -4.79
C VAL A 97 1.73 -6.62 -3.57
N SER A 98 1.45 -7.89 -3.82
CA SER A 98 1.28 -8.85 -2.74
C SER A 98 2.57 -9.02 -1.93
N ARG A 99 2.43 -8.96 -0.61
CA ARG A 99 3.48 -9.35 0.32
C ARG A 99 3.54 -10.88 0.48
N PRO A 100 4.66 -11.46 0.96
CA PRO A 100 4.69 -12.87 1.35
C PRO A 100 3.58 -13.17 2.36
N THR A 101 2.79 -14.19 2.06
CA THR A 101 1.62 -14.60 2.84
C THR A 101 1.48 -16.11 2.77
N LEU A 102 1.55 -16.76 3.93
CA LEU A 102 1.40 -18.21 4.04
C LEU A 102 -0.03 -18.62 3.72
N ALA A 103 -0.17 -19.71 2.96
CA ALA A 103 -1.43 -20.40 2.81
C ALA A 103 -1.88 -20.96 4.16
N SER A 104 -3.18 -20.89 4.44
CA SER A 104 -3.73 -21.46 5.65
C SER A 104 -3.78 -22.99 5.52
N PRO A 105 -3.25 -23.76 6.50
CA PRO A 105 -3.21 -25.22 6.42
C PRO A 105 -4.61 -25.85 6.53
N ARG A 106 -5.58 -25.11 7.08
CA ARG A 106 -6.98 -25.53 7.21
C ARG A 106 -7.90 -24.30 7.36
N PRO A 107 -9.18 -24.38 6.95
CA PRO A 107 -10.12 -23.27 7.09
C PRO A 107 -10.15 -22.69 8.51
N GLY A 108 -10.10 -21.36 8.61
CA GLY A 108 -10.14 -20.64 9.89
C GLY A 108 -8.80 -20.59 10.65
N TYR A 109 -7.75 -21.30 10.20
CA TYR A 109 -6.45 -21.16 10.83
C TYR A 109 -5.80 -19.83 10.47
N ARG A 110 -5.36 -19.08 11.49
CA ARG A 110 -4.65 -17.82 11.36
C ARG A 110 -3.26 -17.97 11.99
N TYR A 111 -2.23 -17.74 11.20
CA TYR A 111 -0.86 -17.72 11.74
C TYR A 111 -0.70 -16.59 12.76
N PRO A 112 0.14 -16.77 13.79
CA PRO A 112 0.54 -15.68 14.67
C PRO A 112 1.15 -14.52 13.88
N ASP A 113 0.89 -13.28 14.29
CA ASP A 113 1.35 -12.09 13.53
C ASP A 113 2.89 -12.03 13.38
N TRP A 114 3.65 -12.62 14.31
CA TRP A 114 5.11 -12.69 14.23
C TRP A 114 5.59 -13.39 12.95
N SER A 115 4.85 -14.39 12.44
CA SER A 115 5.23 -15.11 11.22
C SER A 115 5.29 -14.17 10.00
N ARG A 116 4.33 -13.24 9.93
CA ARG A 116 4.31 -12.20 8.90
C ARG A 116 5.48 -11.25 9.08
N TYR A 117 5.78 -10.82 10.29
CA TYR A 117 6.91 -9.92 10.55
C TYR A 117 8.25 -10.59 10.20
N ALA A 118 8.41 -11.86 10.54
CA ALA A 118 9.59 -12.65 10.18
C ALA A 118 9.76 -12.71 8.65
N MET A 119 8.71 -13.03 7.90
CA MET A 119 8.78 -13.01 6.43
C MET A 119 9.05 -11.61 5.86
N MET A 120 8.52 -10.55 6.48
CA MET A 120 8.79 -9.18 6.06
C MET A 120 10.22 -8.72 6.39
N GLY A 121 10.90 -9.39 7.32
CA GLY A 121 12.31 -9.17 7.66
C GLY A 121 13.30 -10.05 6.89
N THR A 122 12.83 -11.05 6.13
CA THR A 122 13.69 -11.97 5.37
C THR A 122 13.78 -11.54 3.90
N PRO A 123 14.98 -11.21 3.37
CA PRO A 123 15.17 -10.72 2.00
C PRO A 123 14.51 -11.60 0.92
N ALA A 124 14.75 -12.92 0.95
CA ALA A 124 14.15 -13.85 -0.01
C ALA A 124 12.61 -13.79 -0.04
N CYS A 125 11.99 -13.42 1.09
CA CYS A 125 10.54 -13.27 1.19
C CYS A 125 10.07 -11.85 0.79
N ILE A 126 10.74 -10.78 1.20
CA ILE A 126 10.23 -9.42 1.00
C ILE A 126 10.69 -8.77 -0.32
N ASP A 127 11.88 -9.10 -0.81
CA ASP A 127 12.48 -8.48 -1.99
C ASP A 127 11.69 -8.72 -3.29
N PRO A 128 11.06 -9.88 -3.53
CA PRO A 128 10.22 -10.07 -4.71
C PRO A 128 9.07 -9.05 -4.81
N MET A 129 8.48 -8.67 -3.67
CA MET A 129 7.43 -7.64 -3.61
C MET A 129 8.01 -6.28 -4.00
N TRP A 130 9.10 -5.86 -3.35
CA TRP A 130 9.73 -4.57 -3.62
C TRP A 130 10.25 -4.43 -5.05
N SER A 131 10.91 -5.47 -5.56
CA SER A 131 11.45 -5.49 -6.92
C SER A 131 10.33 -5.42 -7.96
N THR A 132 9.21 -6.10 -7.73
CA THR A 132 8.05 -6.03 -8.62
C THR A 132 7.43 -4.63 -8.59
N ALA A 133 7.21 -4.07 -7.40
CA ALA A 133 6.68 -2.71 -7.26
C ALA A 133 7.58 -1.68 -7.95
N GLY A 134 8.90 -1.73 -7.71
CA GLY A 134 9.87 -0.83 -8.31
C GLY A 134 9.88 -0.89 -9.83
N LYS A 135 9.83 -2.10 -10.42
CA LYS A 135 9.75 -2.29 -11.88
C LYS A 135 8.47 -1.69 -12.45
N VAL A 136 7.32 -1.95 -11.84
CA VAL A 136 6.02 -1.42 -12.30
C VAL A 136 5.97 0.10 -12.20
N ILE A 137 6.45 0.67 -11.09
CA ILE A 137 6.54 2.13 -10.90
C ILE A 137 7.47 2.73 -11.95
N GLY A 138 8.67 2.17 -12.12
CA GLY A 138 9.65 2.65 -13.10
C GLY A 138 9.11 2.63 -14.52
N ALA A 139 8.50 1.51 -14.94
CA ALA A 139 7.91 1.38 -16.27
C ALA A 139 6.72 2.34 -16.46
N THR A 140 5.88 2.53 -15.44
CA THR A 140 4.79 3.53 -15.48
C THR A 140 5.33 4.95 -15.67
N ILE A 141 6.42 5.31 -14.99
CA ILE A 141 7.06 6.63 -15.15
C ILE A 141 7.59 6.79 -16.58
N VAL A 142 8.25 5.76 -17.13
CA VAL A 142 8.73 5.78 -18.51
C VAL A 142 7.59 5.97 -19.50
N ASP A 143 6.47 5.24 -19.34
CA ASP A 143 5.26 5.43 -20.16
C ASP A 143 4.76 6.87 -20.08
N LEU A 144 4.65 7.45 -18.89
CA LEU A 144 4.17 8.83 -18.72
C LEU A 144 5.13 9.87 -19.33
N MET A 145 6.43 9.59 -19.39
CA MET A 145 7.44 10.46 -20.00
C MET A 145 7.49 10.34 -21.53
N THR A 146 7.09 9.20 -22.09
CA THR A 146 7.32 8.87 -23.51
C THR A 146 6.04 8.75 -24.33
N ASP A 147 4.90 8.46 -23.70
CA ASP A 147 3.58 8.41 -24.31
C ASP A 147 2.75 9.64 -23.88
N LYS A 148 2.86 10.70 -24.69
CA LYS A 148 2.10 11.94 -24.46
C LYS A 148 0.59 11.69 -24.44
N ALA A 149 0.08 10.78 -25.27
CA ALA A 149 -1.35 10.52 -25.34
C ALA A 149 -1.87 9.87 -24.05
N ALA A 150 -1.11 8.95 -23.46
CA ALA A 150 -1.43 8.37 -22.15
C ALA A 150 -1.44 9.43 -21.04
N LEU A 151 -0.42 10.29 -20.98
CA LEU A 151 -0.36 11.38 -20.02
C LEU A 151 -1.53 12.37 -20.18
N ASP A 152 -1.85 12.75 -21.41
CA ASP A 152 -2.95 13.66 -21.72
C ASP A 152 -4.30 13.07 -21.26
N ARG A 153 -4.52 11.76 -21.45
CA ARG A 153 -5.72 11.06 -20.95
C ARG A 153 -5.81 11.12 -19.41
N ALA A 154 -4.72 10.81 -18.72
CA ALA A 154 -4.65 10.87 -17.26
C ALA A 154 -4.97 12.28 -16.72
N GLN A 155 -4.41 13.32 -17.35
CA GLN A 155 -4.70 14.70 -16.97
C GLN A 155 -6.11 15.14 -17.33
N ALA A 156 -6.65 14.71 -18.48
CA ALA A 156 -8.01 15.04 -18.90
C ALA A 156 -9.03 14.48 -17.90
N GLU A 157 -8.88 13.21 -17.50
CA GLU A 157 -9.73 12.60 -16.48
C GLU A 157 -9.63 13.35 -15.13
N PHE A 158 -8.42 13.73 -14.71
CA PHE A 158 -8.23 14.51 -13.49
C PHE A 158 -8.97 15.85 -13.56
N ARG A 159 -8.83 16.60 -14.67
CA ARG A 159 -9.53 17.88 -14.86
C ARG A 159 -11.04 17.72 -14.87
N ASP A 160 -11.57 16.69 -15.51
CA ASP A 160 -13.01 16.41 -15.52
C ASP A 160 -13.54 16.10 -14.12
N ARG A 161 -12.88 15.19 -13.39
CA ARG A 161 -13.29 14.78 -12.06
C ARG A 161 -13.21 15.89 -11.02
N THR A 162 -12.26 16.81 -11.18
CA THR A 162 -12.12 18.01 -10.34
C THR A 162 -12.96 19.20 -10.83
N GLY A 163 -13.61 19.10 -12.00
CA GLY A 163 -14.42 20.17 -12.57
C GLY A 163 -13.59 21.39 -13.01
N GLY A 164 -12.40 21.16 -13.55
CA GLY A 164 -11.51 22.21 -14.08
C GLY A 164 -10.06 22.14 -13.61
N GLY A 165 -9.67 21.14 -12.82
CA GLY A 165 -8.34 21.05 -12.20
C GLY A 165 -8.34 21.55 -10.75
N ILE A 166 -7.17 21.95 -10.26
CA ILE A 166 -7.01 22.53 -8.92
C ILE A 166 -7.83 23.83 -8.86
N GLY A 167 -8.73 23.94 -7.87
CA GLY A 167 -9.68 25.05 -7.76
C GLY A 167 -10.94 24.90 -8.62
N GLY A 168 -11.10 23.78 -9.34
CA GLY A 168 -12.27 23.48 -10.15
C GLY A 168 -13.54 23.25 -9.32
N SER A 169 -14.69 23.16 -10.00
CA SER A 169 -16.01 23.16 -9.34
C SER A 169 -16.29 21.93 -8.45
N LYS A 170 -15.53 20.85 -8.62
CA LYS A 170 -15.62 19.61 -7.83
C LYS A 170 -14.35 19.35 -7.04
N TRP A 171 -13.36 20.23 -7.13
CA TRP A 171 -12.10 20.09 -6.42
C TRP A 171 -12.31 20.32 -4.93
N VAL A 172 -11.84 19.39 -4.11
CA VAL A 172 -11.90 19.52 -2.64
C VAL A 172 -10.61 20.16 -2.17
N ALA A 173 -10.67 21.39 -1.65
CA ALA A 173 -9.52 22.08 -1.09
C ALA A 173 -8.91 21.33 0.11
N PRO A 174 -7.62 21.55 0.44
CA PRO A 174 -7.04 21.06 1.69
C PRO A 174 -7.94 21.38 2.88
N LEU A 175 -8.15 20.40 3.77
CA LEU A 175 -9.06 20.55 4.92
C LEU A 175 -8.47 21.37 6.06
N LEU A 176 -7.16 21.55 6.06
CA LEU A 176 -6.47 22.41 7.02
C LEU A 176 -6.41 23.84 6.50
N PRO A 177 -6.56 24.85 7.37
CA PRO A 177 -6.28 26.23 7.01
C PRO A 177 -4.88 26.41 6.43
N LYS A 178 -4.71 27.41 5.56
CA LYS A 178 -3.41 27.71 4.94
C LYS A 178 -2.34 28.08 5.97
N ASP A 179 -2.75 28.65 7.08
CA ASP A 179 -1.94 29.08 8.22
C ASP A 179 -1.88 28.04 9.35
N PHE A 180 -2.33 26.81 9.11
CA PHE A 180 -2.20 25.72 10.08
C PHE A 180 -0.72 25.47 10.40
N ALA A 181 -0.33 25.72 11.64
CA ALA A 181 1.00 25.39 12.13
C ALA A 181 1.13 23.87 12.26
N PRO A 182 2.07 23.22 11.55
CA PRO A 182 2.24 21.78 11.66
C PRO A 182 2.70 21.43 13.08
N PRO A 183 2.24 20.30 13.64
CA PRO A 183 2.54 19.91 15.01
C PRO A 183 3.96 19.34 15.16
N VAL A 184 4.97 20.12 14.79
CA VAL A 184 6.39 19.73 14.81
C VAL A 184 7.05 19.88 16.18
N ASP A 185 6.38 20.55 17.12
CA ASP A 185 6.87 20.76 18.48
C ASP A 185 6.49 19.61 19.44
N TYR A 186 5.79 18.55 18.99
CA TYR A 186 5.59 17.35 19.80
C TYR A 186 6.94 16.62 19.96
N ARG A 187 7.38 16.48 21.21
CA ARG A 187 8.62 15.78 21.52
C ARG A 187 8.40 14.27 21.55
N TRP A 188 9.39 13.53 21.08
CA TRP A 188 9.48 12.09 21.31
C TRP A 188 9.64 11.81 22.82
N PRO A 189 9.27 10.61 23.30
CA PRO A 189 9.59 10.21 24.67
C PRO A 189 11.08 10.39 24.94
N GLU A 190 11.40 11.12 26.00
CA GLU A 190 12.76 11.27 26.49
C GLU A 190 12.99 10.17 27.54
N TYR A 191 14.00 9.33 27.31
CA TYR A 191 14.43 8.29 28.25
C TYR A 191 15.55 8.85 29.11
N VAL A 192 15.40 8.77 30.43
CA VAL A 192 16.34 9.32 31.41
C VAL A 192 16.71 8.26 32.44
N THR A 193 18.01 8.09 32.70
CA THR A 193 18.48 7.27 33.81
C THR A 193 18.60 8.15 35.05
N THR A 194 17.82 7.84 36.08
CA THR A 194 17.88 8.50 37.39
C THR A 194 18.52 7.59 38.43
N VAL A 195 18.80 8.13 39.63
CA VAL A 195 19.23 7.32 40.78
C VAL A 195 18.19 6.28 41.23
N ARG A 196 16.94 6.37 40.73
CA ARG A 196 15.84 5.43 41.00
C ARG A 196 15.68 4.36 39.90
N GLY A 197 16.42 4.46 38.80
CA GLY A 197 16.32 3.56 37.64
C GLY A 197 16.04 4.30 36.33
N GLU A 198 15.76 3.53 35.27
CA GLU A 198 15.33 4.07 33.98
C GLU A 198 13.88 4.55 34.06
N GLU A 199 13.66 5.81 33.70
CA GLU A 199 12.35 6.46 33.61
C GLU A 199 12.19 7.05 32.19
N TRP A 200 10.96 7.31 31.77
CA TRP A 200 10.70 8.07 30.55
C TRP A 200 9.64 9.15 30.80
N THR A 201 9.71 10.24 30.04
CA THR A 201 8.72 11.33 30.05
C THR A 201 8.34 11.71 28.64
N ILE A 202 7.10 12.19 28.43
CA ILE A 202 6.71 12.91 27.23
C ILE A 202 6.72 14.39 27.60
N PRO A 203 7.73 15.17 27.18
CA PRO A 203 7.78 16.59 27.47
C PRO A 203 6.55 17.30 26.89
N THR A 204 5.95 18.22 27.63
CA THR A 204 4.87 19.06 27.09
C THR A 204 5.43 20.02 26.03
N GLY A 205 4.68 20.19 24.95
CA GLY A 205 5.06 21.11 23.86
C GLY A 205 5.02 22.57 24.32
N LYS A 206 5.54 23.49 23.51
CA LYS A 206 5.68 24.93 23.85
C LYS A 206 4.39 25.66 24.28
N ASN A 207 3.21 25.06 24.06
CA ASN A 207 1.90 25.62 24.41
C ASN A 207 1.08 24.71 25.36
N GLY A 208 1.75 23.91 26.20
CA GLY A 208 1.12 23.04 27.21
C GLY A 208 1.82 23.09 28.56
#